data_AF-A0A7X6UI41-F1
#
_entry.id   AF-A0A7X6UI41-F1
#
_cell.length_a   1.000
_cell.length_b   1.000
_cell.length_c   1.000
_cell.angle_alpha   90.00
_cell.angle_beta   90.00
_cell.angle_gamma   90.00
#
_symmetry.space_group_name_H-M   'P 1'
#
loop_
_entity.id
_entity.type
_entity.pdbx_description
1 polymer ?
#
loop_
_entity_poly.entity_id
_entity_poly.type
_entity_poly.pdbx_seq_one_letter_code
_entity_poly.pdbx_strand_id
1 'polypeptide(L)'
;MGAQEFVTLLNEIGGKLAEPAKHVLEIWIRQIMIFGIVDIVVGIIFFFVGLIFFNMWLNEPEESKNRRPPDDISTLAFLAFIGFIGGVFGLGLVLRGFMLLLNPEYWFVTDVLGFVFGG
;
A
#
# COMPACT_ATOMS: atom_id res chain seq x y z
N MET A 1 -5.65 -26.32 -45.76
CA MET A 1 -5.12 -25.10 -45.12
C MET A 1 -3.62 -25.11 -45.28
N GLY A 2 -3.09 -24.17 -46.06
CA GLY A 2 -1.65 -24.01 -46.25
C GLY A 2 -1.01 -23.31 -45.04
N ALA A 3 0.25 -23.60 -44.74
CA ALA A 3 0.99 -22.99 -43.62
C ALA A 3 0.92 -21.44 -43.62
N GLN A 4 0.77 -20.83 -44.80
CA GLN A 4 0.68 -19.39 -45.01
C GLN A 4 -0.67 -18.80 -44.59
N GLU A 5 -1.78 -19.55 -44.75
CA GLU A 5 -3.10 -19.16 -44.25
C GLU A 5 -3.12 -19.23 -42.71
N PHE A 6 -2.46 -20.23 -42.13
CA PHE A 6 -2.36 -20.40 -40.68
C PHE A 6 -1.58 -19.26 -40.01
N VAL A 7 -0.45 -18.83 -40.59
CA VAL A 7 0.34 -17.69 -40.09
C VAL A 7 -0.44 -16.37 -40.20
N THR A 8 -1.20 -16.18 -41.28
CA THR A 8 -2.05 -14.99 -41.45
C THR A 8 -3.16 -14.94 -40.39
N LEU A 9 -3.80 -16.08 -40.13
CA LEU A 9 -4.82 -16.20 -39.09
C LEU A 9 -4.23 -15.93 -37.69
N LEU A 10 -3.04 -16.46 -37.40
CA LEU A 10 -2.33 -16.18 -36.14
C LEU A 10 -1.97 -14.70 -35.96
N ASN A 11 -1.50 -14.03 -37.01
CA ASN A 11 -1.22 -12.60 -36.97
C ASN A 11 -2.49 -11.77 -36.78
N GLU A 12 -3.60 -12.16 -37.42
CA GLU A 12 -4.87 -11.47 -37.27
C GLU A 12 -5.47 -11.63 -35.87
N ILE A 13 -5.38 -12.85 -35.30
CA ILE A 13 -5.78 -13.14 -33.92
C ILE A 13 -4.87 -12.39 -32.94
N GLY A 14 -3.55 -12.44 -33.14
CA GLY A 14 -2.57 -11.73 -32.31
C GLY A 14 -2.78 -10.22 -32.33
N GLY A 15 -3.06 -9.63 -33.49
CA GLY A 15 -3.39 -8.20 -33.62
C GLY A 15 -4.70 -7.83 -32.92
N LYS A 16 -5.74 -8.67 -33.07
CA LYS A 16 -7.04 -8.50 -32.39
C LYS A 16 -6.95 -8.65 -30.88
N LEU A 17 -5.97 -9.40 -30.37
CA LEU A 17 -5.73 -9.58 -28.93
C LEU A 17 -4.76 -8.54 -28.35
N ALA A 18 -3.89 -7.95 -29.17
CA ALA A 18 -2.91 -6.95 -28.73
C ALA A 18 -3.57 -5.67 -28.20
N GLU A 19 -4.63 -5.19 -28.85
CA GLU A 19 -5.32 -3.97 -28.46
C GLU A 19 -6.12 -4.12 -27.15
N PRO A 20 -6.93 -5.18 -26.95
CA PRO A 20 -7.52 -5.50 -25.65
C PRO A 20 -6.47 -5.70 -24.54
N ALA A 21 -5.37 -6.40 -24.83
CA ALA A 21 -4.31 -6.63 -23.85
C ALA A 21 -3.65 -5.32 -23.39
N LYS A 22 -3.43 -4.38 -24.32
CA LYS A 22 -2.92 -3.04 -24.00
C LYS A 22 -3.91 -2.25 -23.14
N HIS A 23 -5.21 -2.35 -23.42
CA HIS A 23 -6.22 -1.67 -22.63
C HIS A 23 -6.33 -2.23 -21.20
N VAL A 24 -6.26 -3.56 -21.05
CA VAL A 24 -6.21 -4.21 -19.73
C VAL A 24 -4.96 -3.75 -18.96
N LEU A 25 -3.78 -3.74 -19.60
CA LEU A 25 -2.54 -3.26 -18.98
C LEU A 25 -2.67 -1.82 -18.48
N GLU A 26 -3.24 -0.92 -19.29
CA GLU A 26 -3.44 0.48 -18.92
C GLU A 26 -4.37 0.64 -17.70
N ILE A 27 -5.47 -0.12 -17.65
CA ILE A 27 -6.38 -0.13 -16.51
C ILE A 27 -5.67 -0.60 -15.24
N TRP A 28 -4.88 -1.66 -15.32
CA TRP A 28 -4.14 -2.20 -14.19
C TRP A 28 -3.08 -1.24 -13.65
N ILE A 29 -2.29 -0.63 -14.54
CA ILE A 29 -1.32 0.41 -14.15
C ILE A 29 -2.04 1.57 -13.44
N ARG A 30 -3.21 1.98 -13.96
CA ARG A 30 -4.03 3.02 -13.33
C ARG A 30 -4.52 2.62 -11.95
N GLN A 31 -4.92 1.36 -11.75
CA GLN A 31 -5.32 0.84 -10.44
C GLN A 31 -4.14 0.84 -9.46
N ILE A 32 -2.95 0.40 -9.89
CA ILE A 32 -1.73 0.42 -9.07
C ILE A 32 -1.42 1.84 -8.59
N MET A 33 -1.52 2.83 -9.48
CA MET A 33 -1.34 4.22 -9.10
C MET A 33 -2.40 4.70 -8.10
N ILE A 34 -3.67 4.32 -8.28
CA ILE A 34 -4.75 4.65 -7.33
C ILE A 34 -4.46 4.03 -5.96
N PHE A 35 -4.06 2.75 -5.92
CA PHE A 35 -3.66 2.10 -4.67
C PHE A 35 -2.47 2.82 -4.02
N GLY A 36 -1.49 3.27 -4.80
CA GLY A 36 -0.38 4.06 -4.28
C GLY A 36 -0.82 5.38 -3.64
N ILE A 37 -1.79 6.09 -4.24
CA ILE A 37 -2.37 7.32 -3.66
C ILE A 37 -3.12 6.99 -2.37
N VAL A 38 -3.93 5.93 -2.37
CA VAL A 38 -4.68 5.50 -1.18
C VAL A 38 -3.73 5.13 -0.05
N ASP A 39 -2.67 4.37 -0.32
CA ASP A 39 -1.64 4.01 0.66
C ASP A 39 -0.97 5.26 1.26
N ILE A 40 -0.67 6.28 0.44
CA ILE A 40 -0.15 7.56 0.94
C ILE A 40 -1.15 8.26 1.86
N VAL A 41 -2.40 8.41 1.42
CA VAL A 41 -3.43 9.13 2.18
C VAL A 41 -3.70 8.44 3.51
N VAL A 42 -3.94 7.13 3.48
CA VAL A 42 -4.16 6.31 4.67
C VAL A 42 -2.93 6.36 5.57
N GLY A 43 -1.73 6.22 5.00
CA GLY A 43 -0.49 6.25 5.76
C GLY A 43 -0.27 7.57 6.50
N ILE A 44 -0.55 8.70 5.85
CA ILE A 44 -0.51 10.04 6.48
C ILE A 44 -1.51 10.13 7.64
N ILE A 45 -2.75 9.64 7.46
CA ILE A 45 -3.77 9.65 8.53
C ILE A 45 -3.28 8.86 9.74
N PHE A 46 -2.79 7.64 9.54
CA PHE A 46 -2.26 6.79 10.62
C PHE A 46 -1.06 7.43 11.32
N PHE A 47 -0.19 8.10 10.57
CA PHE A 47 0.94 8.84 11.13
C PHE A 47 0.48 9.97 12.06
N PHE A 48 -0.47 10.80 11.62
CA PHE A 48 -1.01 11.88 12.46
C PHE A 48 -1.76 11.37 13.69
N VAL A 49 -2.55 10.30 13.56
CA VAL A 49 -3.20 9.66 14.70
C VAL A 49 -2.17 9.19 15.72
N GLY A 50 -1.08 8.57 15.25
CA GLY A 50 0.03 8.16 16.11
C GLY A 50 0.68 9.34 16.84
N LEU A 51 0.93 10.44 16.14
CA LEU A 51 1.48 11.67 16.73
C LEU A 51 0.56 12.26 17.81
N ILE A 52 -0.76 12.24 17.61
CA ILE A 52 -1.73 12.75 18.58
C ILE A 52 -1.63 11.95 19.88
N PHE A 53 -1.69 10.63 19.82
CA PHE A 53 -1.60 9.79 21.02
C PHE A 53 -0.25 9.92 21.73
N PHE A 54 0.84 10.03 20.96
CA PHE A 54 2.17 10.24 21.52
C PHE A 54 2.27 11.58 22.25
N ASN A 55 1.74 12.66 21.66
CA ASN A 55 1.72 13.98 22.27
C ASN A 55 0.83 14.04 23.52
N MET A 56 -0.32 13.36 23.51
CA MET A 56 -1.16 13.23 24.71
C MET A 56 -0.42 12.55 25.86
N TRP A 57 0.35 11.50 25.57
CA TRP A 57 1.15 10.80 26.57
C TRP A 57 2.30 11.65 27.13
N LEU A 58 3.00 12.41 26.29
CA LEU A 58 4.04 13.33 26.74
C LEU A 58 3.50 14.42 27.68
N ASN A 59 2.29 14.91 27.41
CA ASN A 59 1.65 15.95 28.21
C ASN A 59 0.80 15.42 29.38
N GLU A 60 0.90 14.13 29.71
CA GLU A 60 0.19 13.56 30.86
C GLU A 60 0.70 14.23 32.15
N PRO A 61 -0.16 14.95 32.91
CA PRO A 61 0.26 15.75 34.06
C PRO A 61 0.83 14.86 35.17
N GLU A 62 1.91 15.30 35.81
CA GLU A 62 2.65 14.52 36.82
C GLU A 62 1.78 14.06 38.00
N GLU A 63 0.74 14.82 38.35
CA GLU A 63 -0.22 14.45 39.39
C GLU A 63 -0.99 13.15 39.07
N SER A 64 -1.20 12.87 37.78
CA SER A 64 -1.83 11.62 37.31
C SER A 64 -0.83 10.46 37.19
N LYS A 65 0.48 10.74 37.11
CA LYS A 65 1.56 9.75 37.18
C LYS A 65 1.84 9.33 38.63
N ASN A 66 1.80 10.28 39.57
CA ASN A 66 2.12 10.04 40.98
C ASN A 66 1.01 9.35 41.80
N ARG A 67 -0.24 9.30 41.29
CA ARG A 67 -1.37 8.59 41.92
C ARG A 67 -1.49 7.12 41.51
N ARG A 68 -0.68 6.65 40.56
CA ARG A 68 -0.76 5.25 40.07
C ARG A 68 0.23 4.37 40.83
N PRO A 69 -0.13 3.11 41.12
CA PRO A 69 0.83 2.11 41.58
C PRO A 69 1.96 1.98 40.54
N PRO A 70 3.21 1.73 40.96
CA PRO A 70 4.38 1.70 40.07
C PRO A 70 4.32 0.64 38.96
N ASP A 71 3.45 -0.37 39.09
CA ASP A 71 3.31 -1.47 38.13
C ASP A 71 2.15 -1.29 37.13
N ASP A 72 1.39 -0.19 37.19
CA ASP A 72 0.20 0.00 36.37
C ASP A 72 0.52 0.81 35.11
N ILE A 73 0.52 0.13 33.94
CA ILE A 73 0.66 0.81 32.64
C ILE A 73 -0.56 1.72 32.46
N SER A 74 -0.32 3.03 32.31
CA SER A 74 -1.42 3.96 32.06
C SER A 74 -2.12 3.62 30.74
N THR A 75 -3.45 3.70 30.71
CA THR A 75 -4.24 3.57 29.47
C THR A 75 -3.69 4.48 28.37
N LEU A 76 -3.18 5.65 28.74
CA LEU A 76 -2.56 6.60 27.84
C LEU A 76 -1.21 6.11 27.28
N ALA A 77 -0.38 5.45 28.09
CA ALA A 77 0.85 4.80 27.63
C ALA A 77 0.57 3.64 26.67
N PHE A 78 -0.48 2.85 26.94
CA PHE A 78 -0.92 1.79 26.02
C PHE A 78 -1.44 2.37 24.69
N LEU A 79 -2.25 3.43 24.74
CA LEU A 79 -2.73 4.12 23.54
C LEU A 79 -1.60 4.79 22.76
N ALA A 80 -0.58 5.33 23.43
CA ALA A 80 0.61 5.88 22.79
C ALA A 80 1.45 4.78 22.12
N PHE A 81 1.55 3.59 22.72
CA PHE A 81 2.21 2.44 22.10
C PHE A 81 1.48 1.97 20.84
N ILE A 82 0.15 1.84 20.89
CA ILE A 82 -0.67 1.53 19.71
C ILE A 82 -0.52 2.63 18.65
N GLY A 83 -0.58 3.89 19.06
CA GLY A 83 -0.37 5.05 18.20
C GLY A 83 1.00 5.03 17.53
N PHE A 84 2.05 4.65 18.26
CA PHE A 84 3.40 4.51 17.72
C PHE A 84 3.47 3.42 16.65
N ILE A 85 2.92 2.23 16.92
CA ILE A 85 2.84 1.15 15.92
C ILE A 85 2.06 1.61 14.69
N GLY A 86 0.90 2.25 14.90
CA GLY A 86 0.08 2.81 13.83
C GLY A 86 0.84 3.86 13.02
N GLY A 87 1.64 4.70 13.66
CA GLY A 87 2.44 5.72 12.98
C GLY A 87 3.58 5.13 12.15
N VAL A 88 4.29 4.12 12.67
CA VAL A 88 5.31 3.38 11.91
C VAL A 88 4.69 2.65 10.72
N PHE A 89 3.54 2.00 10.93
CA PHE A 89 2.77 1.38 9.84
C PHE A 89 2.35 2.43 8.79
N GLY A 90 1.89 3.60 9.23
CA GLY A 90 1.52 4.71 8.36
C GLY A 90 2.69 5.20 7.50
N LEU A 91 3.89 5.35 8.07
CA LEU A 91 5.11 5.66 7.30
C LEU A 91 5.43 4.57 6.27
N GLY A 92 5.25 3.29 6.65
CA GLY A 92 5.41 2.17 5.73
C GLY A 92 4.47 2.24 4.52
N LEU A 93 3.19 2.57 4.76
CA LEU A 93 2.22 2.78 3.69
C LEU A 93 2.58 3.97 2.78
N VAL A 94 3.03 5.09 3.36
CA VAL A 94 3.48 6.25 2.57
C VAL A 94 4.64 5.86 1.65
N LEU A 95 5.65 5.17 2.17
CA LEU A 95 6.79 4.71 1.37
C LEU A 95 6.36 3.75 0.26
N ARG A 96 5.51 2.77 0.59
CA ARG A 96 4.95 1.84 -0.40
C ARG A 96 4.17 2.59 -1.49
N GLY A 97 3.32 3.52 -1.12
CA GLY A 97 2.53 4.28 -2.07
C GLY A 97 3.38 5.14 -3.00
N PHE A 98 4.46 5.75 -2.50
CA PHE A 98 5.43 6.42 -3.37
C PHE A 98 6.13 5.44 -4.32
N MET A 99 6.51 4.25 -3.86
CA MET A 99 7.11 3.23 -4.74
C MET A 99 6.15 2.78 -5.84
N LEU A 100 4.86 2.61 -5.54
CA LEU A 100 3.82 2.27 -6.51
C LEU A 100 3.62 3.39 -7.55
N LEU A 101 3.77 4.66 -7.14
CA LEU A 101 3.65 5.80 -8.05
C LEU A 101 4.89 6.05 -8.91
N LEU A 102 6.09 5.80 -8.39
CA LEU A 102 7.34 6.04 -9.13
C LEU A 102 7.56 5.03 -10.25
N ASN A 103 7.21 3.77 -10.04
CA ASN A 103 7.41 2.70 -11.02
C ASN A 103 6.20 1.73 -11.05
N PRO A 104 5.01 2.17 -11.48
CA PRO A 104 3.81 1.34 -11.47
C PRO A 104 3.93 0.11 -12.39
N GLU A 105 4.68 0.21 -13.48
CA GLU A 105 4.95 -0.90 -14.41
C GLU A 105 5.78 -2.02 -13.78
N TYR A 106 6.77 -1.66 -12.96
CA TYR A 106 7.57 -2.65 -12.22
C TYR A 106 6.69 -3.43 -11.25
N TRP A 107 5.83 -2.72 -10.51
CA TRP A 107 4.91 -3.34 -9.55
C TRP A 107 3.85 -4.21 -10.23
N PHE A 108 3.37 -3.80 -11.41
CA PHE A 108 2.50 -4.64 -12.23
C PHE A 108 3.17 -5.97 -12.59
N VAL A 109 4.41 -5.93 -13.06
CA VAL A 109 5.15 -7.15 -13.42
C VAL A 109 5.37 -8.03 -12.20
N THR A 110 5.71 -7.46 -11.03
CA THR A 110 5.86 -8.25 -9.80
C THR A 110 4.54 -8.87 -9.34
N ASP A 111 3.41 -8.17 -9.47
CA ASP A 111 2.09 -8.70 -9.10
C ASP A 111 1.68 -9.85 -10.03
N VAL A 112 1.91 -9.70 -11.34
CA VAL A 112 1.66 -10.76 -12.32
C VAL A 112 2.56 -11.96 -12.09
N LEU A 113 3.86 -11.75 -11.85
CA LEU A 113 4.80 -12.83 -11.55
C LEU A 113 4.44 -13.53 -10.23
N GLY A 114 4.03 -12.78 -9.21
CA GLY A 114 3.55 -13.32 -7.95
C GLY A 114 2.30 -14.18 -8.13
N PHE A 115 1.35 -13.74 -8.96
CA PHE A 115 0.16 -14.53 -9.30
C PHE A 115 0.48 -15.82 -10.06
N VAL A 116 1.43 -15.76 -11.01
CA VAL A 116 1.77 -16.90 -11.88
C VAL A 116 2.68 -17.93 -11.18
N PHE A 117 3.63 -17.47 -10.36
CA PHE A 117 4.67 -18.32 -9.76
C PHE A 117 4.53 -18.53 -8.24
N GLY A 118 3.69 -17.74 -7.58
CA GLY A 118 3.50 -17.75 -6.12
C GLY A 118 2.16 -18.33 -5.66
N GLY A 119 1.38 -18.95 -6.56
CA GLY A 119 0.15 -19.69 -6.25
C GLY A 119 0.40 -21.13 -5.83
#